data_AF-A0A6A6GS86-F1
#
_entry.id   AF-A0A6A6GS86-F1
#
_cell.length_a   1.000
_cell.length_b   1.000
_cell.length_c   1.000
_cell.angle_alpha   90.00
_cell.angle_beta   90.00
_cell.angle_gamma   90.00
#
_symmetry.space_group_name_H-M   'P 1'
#
loop_
_entity.id
_entity.type
_entity.pdbx_description
1 polymer ?
#
loop_
_entity_poly.entity_id
_entity_poly.type
_entity_poly.pdbx_seq_one_letter_code
_entity_poly.pdbx_strand_id
1 'polypeptide(L)' 'GKLAEAERMYIQALQGREEALGSKHTSTLRTVNNLGLFYADQGKLAEAEEMYI' A
#
# COMPACT_ATOMS: atom_id res chain seq x y z
N GLY A 1 7.31 3.28 15.83
CA GLY A 1 8.03 2.01 15.64
C GLY A 1 8.33 1.81 14.17
N LYS A 2 9.28 0.94 13.81
CA LYS A 2 9.70 0.70 12.42
C LYS A 2 8.54 0.38 11.45
N LEU A 3 7.48 -0.27 11.96
CA LEU A 3 6.27 -0.57 11.19
C LEU A 3 5.49 0.67 10.77
N ALA A 4 5.23 1.61 11.70
CA ALA A 4 4.51 2.84 11.37
C ALA A 4 5.28 3.74 10.39
N GLU A 5 6.61 3.67 10.39
CA GLU A 5 7.44 4.35 9.41
C GLU A 5 7.35 3.68 8.03
N ALA A 6 7.42 2.35 7.98
CA ALA A 6 7.23 1.58 6.74
C ALA A 6 5.85 1.83 6.10
N GLU A 7 4.80 1.89 6.92
CA GLU A 7 3.43 2.21 6.48
C GLU A 7 3.37 3.58 5.79
N ARG A 8 3.94 4.62 6.41
CA ARG A 8 4.00 5.97 5.82
C ARG A 8 4.76 5.98 4.51
N MET A 9 5.86 5.24 4.41
CA MET A 9 6.64 5.14 3.17
C MET A 9 5.83 4.49 2.04
N TYR A 10 5.06 3.44 2.33
CA TYR A 10 4.19 2.81 1.34
C TYR A 10 3.07 3.75 0.87
N ILE A 11 2.45 4.49 1.79
CA ILE A 11 1.39 5.46 1.46
C ILE A 11 1.95 6.58 0.57
N GLN A 12 3.13 7.15 0.92
CA GLN A 12 3.76 8.17 0.08
C GLN A 12 4.14 7.63 -1.30
N ALA A 13 4.66 6.39 -1.38
CA ALA A 13 4.99 5.75 -2.64
C ALA A 13 3.75 5.48 -3.50
N LEU A 14 2.63 5.12 -2.87
CA LEU A 14 1.36 4.90 -3.56
C LEU A 14 0.86 6.21 -4.17
N GLN A 15 0.77 7.28 -3.37
CA GLN A 15 0.34 8.60 -3.82
C GLN A 15 1.18 9.11 -5.00
N GLY A 16 2.51 9.04 -4.90
CA GLY A 16 3.39 9.50 -5.98
C GLY A 16 3.25 8.66 -7.26
N ARG A 17 3.00 7.35 -7.14
CA ARG A 17 2.77 6.47 -8.31
C ARG A 17 1.39 6.70 -8.93
N GLU A 18 0.36 6.94 -8.13
CA GLU A 18 -0.96 7.32 -8.62
C GLU A 18 -0.92 8.64 -9.38
N GLU A 19 -0.24 9.65 -8.85
CA GLU A 19 -0.09 10.95 -9.49
C GLU A 19 0.69 10.85 -10.82
N ALA A 20 1.82 10.12 -10.82
CA ALA A 20 2.68 10.06 -12.00
C ALA A 20 2.22 9.06 -13.07
N LEU A 21 1.58 7.95 -12.68
CA LEU A 21 1.34 6.78 -13.54
C LEU A 21 -0.14 6.40 -13.63
N GLY A 22 -0.98 6.92 -12.74
CA GLY A 22 -2.38 6.54 -12.60
C GLY A 22 -2.58 5.27 -11.76
N SER A 23 -3.82 5.08 -11.30
CA SER A 23 -4.22 3.98 -10.39
C SER A 23 -4.08 2.59 -11.02
N LYS A 24 -4.28 2.48 -12.34
CA LYS A 24 -4.25 1.19 -13.06
C LYS A 24 -2.86 0.74 -13.50
N HIS A 25 -1.83 1.57 -13.31
CA HIS A 25 -0.49 1.21 -13.74
C HIS A 25 0.09 0.09 -12.86
N THR A 26 0.83 -0.84 -13.46
CA THR A 26 1.34 -2.03 -12.78
C THR A 26 2.18 -1.70 -11.54
N SER A 27 2.96 -0.61 -11.57
CA SER A 27 3.73 -0.19 -10.39
C SER A 27 2.86 0.34 -9.26
N THR A 28 1.74 0.99 -9.59
CA THR A 28 0.77 1.48 -8.61
C THR A 28 0.08 0.29 -7.95
N LEU A 29 -0.48 -0.64 -8.74
CA LEU A 29 -1.10 -1.88 -8.28
C LEU A 29 -0.17 -2.74 -7.43
N ARG A 30 1.12 -2.81 -7.78
CA ARG A 30 2.12 -3.52 -6.96
C ARG A 30 2.31 -2.87 -5.59
N THR A 31 2.21 -1.54 -5.48
CA THR A 31 2.33 -0.83 -4.20
C THR A 31 1.13 -1.12 -3.32
N VAL A 32 -0.06 -1.08 -3.92
CA VAL A 32 -1.32 -1.46 -3.28
C VAL A 32 -1.24 -2.87 -2.70
N ASN A 33 -0.84 -3.85 -3.52
CA ASN A 33 -0.66 -5.23 -3.08
C ASN A 33 0.34 -5.37 -1.92
N ASN A 34 1.47 -4.66 -1.99
CA ASN A 34 2.48 -4.73 -0.94
C ASN A 34 2.00 -4.10 0.38
N LEU A 35 1.16 -3.05 0.31
CA LEU A 35 0.56 -2.45 1.50
C LEU A 35 -0.51 -3.39 2.11
N GLY A 36 -1.27 -4.11 1.28
CA GLY A 36 -2.21 -5.14 1.74
C GLY A 36 -1.50 -6.28 2.46
N LEU A 37 -0.42 -6.82 1.87
CA LEU A 37 0.42 -7.83 2.52
C LEU A 37 1.04 -7.34 3.82
N PHE A 38 1.51 -6.08 3.85
CA PHE A 38 2.09 -5.47 5.04
C PHE A 38 1.07 -5.40 6.20
N TYR A 39 -0.20 -5.11 5.92
CA TYR A 39 -1.25 -5.14 6.94
C TYR A 39 -1.60 -6.58 7.36
N ALA A 40 -1.69 -7.51 6.41
CA ALA A 40 -1.93 -8.91 6.71
C ALA A 40 -0.85 -9.52 7.63
N ASP A 41 0.43 -9.21 7.39
CA ASP A 41 1.56 -9.65 8.21
C ASP A 41 1.50 -9.11 9.66
N GLN A 42 0.75 -8.03 9.89
CA GLN A 42 0.51 -7.46 11.20
C GLN A 42 -0.82 -7.92 11.84
N GLY A 43 -1.57 -8.81 11.18
CA GLY A 43 -2.89 -9.25 11.62
C GLY A 43 -4.00 -8.21 11.43
N LYS A 44 -3.73 -7.14 10.67
CA LYS A 44 -4.65 -6.04 10.38
C LYS A 44 -5.48 -6.36 9.13
N LEU A 45 -6.41 -7.31 9.26
CA LEU A 45 -7.13 -7.85 8.09
C LEU A 45 -8.08 -6.83 7.46
N ALA A 46 -8.71 -5.95 8.24
CA ALA A 46 -9.61 -4.93 7.72
C ALA A 46 -8.85 -3.93 6.81
N GLU A 47 -7.70 -3.44 7.29
CA GLU A 47 -6.84 -2.55 6.51
C GLU A 47 -6.23 -3.26 5.30
N ALA A 48 -5.94 -4.56 5.40
CA ALA A 48 -5.48 -5.35 4.26
C ALA A 48 -6.54 -5.49 3.17
N GLU A 49 -7.80 -5.75 3.55
CA GLU A 49 -8.94 -5.85 2.63
C GLU A 49 -9.19 -4.52 1.92
N GLU A 50 -9.13 -3.39 2.62
CA GLU A 50 -9.29 -2.05 2.03
C GLU A 50 -8.30 -1.78 0.88
N MET A 51 -7.13 -2.42 0.87
CA MET A 51 -6.19 -2.26 -0.23
C MET A 51 -6.68 -2.90 -1.54
N TYR A 52 -7.62 -3.83 -1.52
CA TYR A 52 -8.04 -4.58 -2.72
C TYR A 52 -9.42 -4.18 -3.26
N ILE A 53 -10.09 -3.18 -2.68
CA ILE A 53 -11.45 -2.76 -3.00
C ILE A 53 -11.44 -1.43 -3.77
#